data_AF-A0A9E3VR24-F1
#
_entry.id   AF-A0A9E3VR24-F1
#
_cell.length_a   1.000
_cell.length_b   1.000
_cell.length_c   1.000
_cell.angle_alpha   90.00
_cell.angle_beta   90.00
_cell.angle_gamma   90.00
#
_symmetry.space_group_name_H-M   'P 1'
#
loop_
_entity.id
_entity.type
_entity.pdbx_description
1 polymer ?
#
loop_
_entity_poly.entity_id
_entity_poly.type
_entity_poly.pdbx_seq_one_letter_code
_entity_poly.pdbx_strand_id
1 'polypeptide(L)'
;MRSNDAKERFSMADAYYRKGRYEEALALLDELNAAFPNTANILFPRARCMRRLGRTQEALHICGVLLKHFNDPRAEKLRRAIEKDLATPRLDDTADEPLLPNISLDDILGPPPPPPLPPPPEKFARPDWLSTPVIIVLSVVAALVLITVLAMVTGGGGNSTGATEATQTAASQPEPVFRITEDLNIVLFGWQLSWVGWLVISIVLTTTQYTISLYLTLRTGNKLPNDDLQSDLINIGIMSFIGTLMNTFVPCLGYIGSIIMLRRTYELVFLEFFILFSFYIATCIVAFGLLFLVGLGLAMAAGAA
;
A
#
# COMPACT_ATOMS: atom_id res chain seq x y z
N MET A 1 25.19 1.62 -33.40
CA MET A 1 23.75 1.86 -33.13
C MET A 1 23.61 3.18 -32.38
N ARG A 2 22.70 4.10 -32.78
CA ARG A 2 22.50 5.34 -32.00
C ARG A 2 21.72 5.04 -30.72
N SER A 3 21.91 5.84 -29.66
CA SER A 3 21.27 5.59 -28.36
C SER A 3 19.73 5.62 -28.43
N ASN A 4 19.15 6.44 -29.32
CA ASN A 4 17.70 6.49 -29.54
C ASN A 4 17.18 5.21 -30.21
N ASP A 5 17.86 4.72 -31.25
CA ASP A 5 17.54 3.46 -31.90
C ASP A 5 17.57 2.29 -30.90
N ALA A 6 18.50 2.32 -29.95
CA ALA A 6 18.64 1.28 -28.92
C ALA A 6 17.43 1.24 -27.98
N LYS A 7 16.93 2.41 -27.57
CA LYS A 7 15.72 2.53 -26.76
C LYS A 7 14.49 2.05 -27.51
N GLU A 8 14.40 2.37 -28.81
CA GLU A 8 13.29 1.94 -29.66
C GLU A 8 13.25 0.41 -29.78
N ARG A 9 14.38 -0.22 -30.14
CA ARG A 9 14.46 -1.69 -30.21
C ARG A 9 14.21 -2.36 -28.86
N PHE A 10 14.63 -1.75 -27.76
CA PHE A 10 14.33 -2.26 -26.42
C PHE A 10 12.83 -2.22 -26.13
N SER A 11 12.16 -1.12 -26.48
CA SER A 11 10.70 -1.00 -26.37
C SER A 11 9.97 -2.01 -27.26
N MET A 12 10.49 -2.28 -28.46
CA MET A 12 9.95 -3.31 -29.34
C MET A 12 10.10 -4.71 -28.74
N ALA A 13 11.28 -5.04 -28.19
CA ALA A 13 11.52 -6.32 -27.53
C ALA A 13 10.56 -6.55 -26.36
N ASP A 14 10.31 -5.53 -25.54
CA ASP A 14 9.33 -5.62 -24.45
C ASP A 14 7.90 -5.80 -24.97
N ALA A 15 7.53 -5.14 -26.07
CA ALA A 15 6.23 -5.35 -26.72
C ALA A 15 6.08 -6.78 -27.26
N TYR A 16 7.11 -7.36 -27.88
CA TYR A 16 7.12 -8.76 -28.32
C TYR A 16 7.02 -9.73 -27.15
N TYR A 17 7.73 -9.46 -26.05
CA TYR A 17 7.65 -10.24 -24.83
C TYR A 17 6.21 -10.28 -24.29
N ARG A 18 5.53 -9.13 -24.21
CA ARG A 18 4.14 -9.04 -23.75
C ARG A 18 3.15 -9.76 -24.69
N LYS A 19 3.47 -9.86 -25.98
CA LYS A 19 2.71 -10.62 -26.98
C LYS A 19 3.02 -12.12 -26.96
N GLY A 20 3.90 -12.60 -26.08
CA GLY A 20 4.32 -14.01 -26.01
C GLY A 20 5.28 -14.44 -27.12
N ARG A 21 5.71 -13.53 -27.99
CA ARG A 21 6.68 -13.79 -29.07
C ARG A 21 8.10 -13.72 -28.51
N TYR A 22 8.46 -14.70 -27.70
CA TYR A 22 9.71 -14.69 -26.93
C TYR A 22 10.97 -14.84 -27.78
N GLU A 23 10.90 -15.57 -28.90
CA GLU A 23 12.04 -15.72 -29.82
C GLU A 23 12.42 -14.40 -30.49
N GLU A 24 11.43 -13.64 -30.95
CA GLU A 24 11.64 -12.32 -31.58
C GLU A 24 12.10 -11.27 -30.56
N ALA A 25 11.54 -11.30 -29.35
CA ALA A 25 12.01 -10.47 -28.25
C ALA A 25 13.48 -10.79 -27.94
N LEU A 26 13.85 -12.07 -27.93
CA LEU A 26 15.21 -12.50 -27.67
C LEU A 26 16.18 -12.05 -28.77
N ALA A 27 15.80 -12.16 -30.04
CA ALA A 27 16.63 -11.72 -31.17
C ALA A 27 16.97 -10.22 -31.08
N LEU A 28 15.98 -9.37 -30.76
CA LEU A 28 16.21 -7.94 -30.56
C LEU A 28 17.11 -7.66 -29.34
N LEU A 29 16.95 -8.42 -28.25
CA LEU A 29 17.79 -8.29 -27.07
C LEU A 29 19.22 -8.77 -27.30
N ASP A 30 19.42 -9.78 -28.16
CA ASP A 30 20.75 -10.26 -28.58
C ASP A 30 21.47 -9.21 -29.44
N GLU A 31 20.77 -8.58 -30.39
CA GLU A 31 21.31 -7.43 -31.15
C GLU A 31 21.71 -6.27 -30.23
N LEU A 32 20.85 -5.94 -29.26
CA LEU A 32 21.11 -4.88 -28.30
C LEU A 32 22.30 -5.21 -27.41
N ASN A 33 22.44 -6.48 -26.99
CA ASN A 33 23.57 -6.92 -26.19
C ASN A 33 24.88 -6.94 -27.00
N ALA A 34 24.83 -7.20 -28.31
CA ALA A 34 25.99 -7.08 -29.19
C ALA A 34 26.44 -5.62 -29.35
N ALA A 35 25.49 -4.68 -29.42
CA ALA A 35 25.79 -3.25 -29.54
C ALA A 35 26.21 -2.61 -28.20
N PHE A 36 25.63 -3.05 -27.08
CA PHE A 36 25.86 -2.54 -25.73
C PHE A 36 26.14 -3.71 -24.77
N PRO A 37 27.34 -4.30 -24.85
CA PRO A 37 27.68 -5.47 -24.05
C PRO A 37 27.61 -5.13 -22.56
N ASN A 38 27.23 -6.13 -21.77
CA ASN A 38 27.26 -6.06 -20.31
C ASN A 38 26.36 -4.93 -19.74
N THR A 39 25.16 -4.76 -20.30
CA THR A 39 24.17 -3.84 -19.75
C THR A 39 23.14 -4.62 -18.95
N ALA A 40 23.05 -4.40 -17.63
CA ALA A 40 22.09 -5.11 -16.77
C ALA A 40 20.65 -5.03 -17.27
N ASN A 41 20.25 -3.86 -17.79
CA ASN A 41 18.91 -3.61 -18.33
C ASN A 41 18.58 -4.45 -19.58
N ILE A 42 19.58 -4.95 -20.32
CA ILE A 42 19.39 -5.83 -21.50
C ILE A 42 19.50 -7.29 -21.08
N LEU A 43 20.48 -7.62 -20.23
CA LEU A 43 20.73 -8.98 -19.75
C LEU A 43 19.55 -9.55 -18.96
N PHE A 44 18.87 -8.75 -18.14
CA PHE A 44 17.74 -9.23 -17.35
C PHE A 44 16.52 -9.63 -18.22
N PRO A 45 16.01 -8.78 -19.14
CA PRO A 45 14.98 -9.18 -20.09
C PRO A 45 15.38 -10.37 -20.96
N ARG A 46 16.66 -10.47 -21.34
CA ARG A 46 17.19 -11.60 -22.11
C ARG A 46 17.06 -12.92 -21.34
N ALA A 47 17.51 -12.95 -20.08
CA ALA A 47 17.35 -14.12 -19.21
C ALA A 47 15.88 -14.50 -19.01
N ARG A 48 14.99 -13.50 -18.90
CA ARG A 48 13.55 -13.70 -18.77
C ARG A 48 12.93 -14.32 -20.03
N CYS A 49 13.38 -13.93 -21.22
CA CYS A 49 12.97 -14.55 -22.49
C CYS A 49 13.47 -16.00 -22.57
N MET A 50 14.75 -16.25 -22.24
CA MET A 50 15.35 -17.59 -22.25
C MET A 50 14.59 -18.57 -21.35
N ARG A 51 14.21 -18.14 -20.13
CA ARG A 51 13.38 -18.95 -19.22
C ARG A 51 12.04 -19.32 -19.87
N ARG A 52 11.36 -18.37 -20.52
CA ARG A 52 10.06 -18.62 -21.18
C ARG A 52 10.17 -19.56 -22.37
N LEU A 53 11.33 -19.59 -23.03
CA LEU A 53 11.66 -20.53 -24.10
C LEU A 53 12.14 -21.90 -23.59
N GLY A 54 12.19 -22.13 -22.27
CA GLY A 54 12.67 -23.39 -21.69
C GLY A 54 14.19 -23.54 -21.67
N ARG A 55 14.95 -22.52 -22.12
CA ARG A 55 16.42 -22.46 -22.06
C ARG A 55 16.89 -22.06 -20.66
N THR A 56 16.50 -22.86 -19.66
CA THR A 56 16.69 -22.57 -18.23
C THR A 56 18.17 -22.52 -17.81
N GLN A 57 19.03 -23.39 -18.36
CA GLN A 57 20.47 -23.38 -18.06
C GLN A 57 21.15 -22.06 -18.49
N GLU A 58 20.84 -21.56 -19.67
CA GLU A 58 21.39 -20.29 -20.17
C GLU A 58 20.86 -19.10 -19.38
N ALA A 59 19.57 -19.13 -19.01
CA ALA A 59 18.98 -18.12 -18.16
C ALA A 59 19.65 -18.05 -16.78
N LEU A 60 19.98 -19.20 -16.17
CA LEU A 60 20.74 -19.27 -14.91
C LEU A 60 22.14 -18.68 -15.04
N HIS A 61 22.84 -18.96 -16.15
CA HIS A 61 24.16 -18.38 -16.41
C HIS A 61 24.10 -16.85 -16.44
N ILE A 62 23.14 -16.27 -17.18
CA ILE A 62 22.96 -14.81 -17.24
C ILE A 62 22.59 -14.23 -15.87
N CYS A 63 21.76 -14.93 -15.08
CA CYS A 63 21.44 -14.51 -13.72
C CYS A 63 22.70 -14.48 -12.83
N GLY A 64 23.62 -15.45 -12.99
CA GLY A 64 24.90 -15.45 -12.29
C GLY A 64 25.79 -14.26 -12.65
N VAL A 65 25.86 -13.91 -13.94
CA VAL A 65 26.59 -12.71 -14.41
C VAL A 65 25.97 -11.44 -13.82
N LEU A 66 24.63 -11.32 -13.83
CA LEU A 66 23.90 -10.19 -13.27
C LEU A 66 24.16 -10.00 -11.77
N LEU A 67 24.18 -11.09 -11.00
CA LEU A 67 24.45 -11.04 -9.56
C LEU A 67 25.90 -10.69 -9.26
N LYS A 68 26.85 -11.28 -9.99
CA LYS A 68 28.29 -11.09 -9.73
C LYS A 68 28.79 -9.71 -10.14
N HIS A 69 28.32 -9.20 -11.28
CA HIS A 69 28.86 -7.95 -11.86
C HIS A 69 27.99 -6.72 -11.59
N PHE A 70 26.68 -6.89 -11.42
CA PHE A 70 25.75 -5.76 -11.24
C PHE A 70 25.02 -5.77 -9.91
N ASN A 71 25.17 -6.84 -9.10
CA ASN A 71 24.46 -7.03 -7.84
C ASN A 71 22.94 -6.77 -7.98
N ASP A 72 22.33 -7.20 -9.11
CA ASP A 72 20.93 -6.92 -9.41
C ASP A 72 20.00 -7.88 -8.63
N PRO A 73 19.18 -7.38 -7.68
CA PRO A 73 18.30 -8.23 -6.87
C PRO A 73 17.20 -8.91 -7.70
N ARG A 74 16.87 -8.37 -8.88
CA ARG A 74 15.89 -8.99 -9.79
C ARG A 74 16.42 -10.30 -10.36
N ALA A 75 17.73 -10.41 -10.58
CA ALA A 75 18.36 -11.61 -11.08
C ALA A 75 18.29 -12.77 -10.07
N GLU A 76 18.36 -12.48 -8.77
CA GLU A 76 18.22 -13.50 -7.72
C GLU A 76 16.79 -14.08 -7.71
N LYS A 77 15.78 -13.21 -7.80
CA LYS A 77 14.37 -13.64 -7.91
C LYS A 77 14.15 -14.53 -9.14
N LEU A 78 14.71 -14.13 -10.29
CA LEU A 78 14.61 -14.92 -11.52
C LEU A 78 15.33 -16.26 -11.39
N ARG A 79 16.53 -16.30 -10.78
CA ARG A 79 17.28 -17.52 -10.53
C ARG A 79 16.51 -18.52 -9.68
N ARG A 80 15.96 -18.06 -8.54
CA ARG A 80 15.13 -18.88 -7.65
C ARG A 80 13.88 -19.41 -8.35
N ALA A 81 13.26 -18.60 -9.22
CA ALA A 81 12.12 -19.06 -10.01
C ALA A 81 12.51 -20.18 -10.97
N ILE A 82 13.66 -20.07 -11.66
CA ILE A 82 14.16 -21.12 -12.55
C ILE A 82 14.54 -22.39 -11.77
N GLU A 83 15.20 -22.25 -10.62
CA GLU A 83 15.54 -23.36 -9.72
C GLU A 83 14.27 -24.10 -9.25
N LYS A 84 13.20 -23.36 -8.93
CA LYS A 84 11.90 -23.96 -8.59
C LYS A 84 11.26 -24.68 -9.77
N ASP A 85 11.27 -24.05 -10.96
CA ASP A 85 10.76 -24.65 -12.21
C ASP A 85 11.52 -25.96 -12.54
N LEU A 86 12.80 -26.07 -12.14
CA LEU A 86 13.63 -27.27 -12.28
C LEU A 86 13.43 -28.30 -11.16
N ALA A 87 13.14 -27.85 -9.93
CA ALA A 87 12.97 -28.70 -8.74
C ALA A 87 11.62 -29.41 -8.69
N THR A 88 10.59 -28.90 -9.38
CA THR A 88 9.38 -29.68 -9.65
C THR A 88 9.72 -30.74 -10.71
N PRO A 89 9.74 -32.04 -10.36
CA PRO A 89 10.00 -33.08 -11.34
C PRO A 89 8.90 -33.02 -12.39
N ARG A 90 9.27 -32.84 -13.66
CA ARG A 90 8.40 -33.25 -14.76
C ARG A 90 8.24 -34.78 -14.61
N LEU A 91 7.06 -35.22 -14.21
CA LEU A 91 6.69 -36.64 -14.09
C LEU A 91 6.53 -37.33 -15.46
N ASP A 92 7.21 -36.86 -16.52
CA ASP A 92 6.99 -37.34 -17.89
C ASP A 92 8.24 -37.92 -18.56
N ASP A 93 9.40 -37.97 -17.89
CA ASP A 93 10.66 -38.44 -18.52
C ASP A 93 11.09 -39.84 -18.03
N THR A 94 10.16 -40.79 -17.91
CA THR A 94 10.50 -42.21 -17.85
C THR A 94 9.65 -43.06 -18.78
N ALA A 95 10.37 -43.69 -19.71
CA ALA A 95 10.07 -44.91 -20.44
C ALA A 95 9.82 -44.71 -21.94
N ASP A 96 10.85 -45.12 -22.69
CA ASP A 96 10.77 -45.86 -23.94
C ASP A 96 9.96 -45.24 -25.06
N GLU A 97 10.66 -44.63 -26.01
CA GLU A 97 10.20 -44.32 -27.36
C GLU A 97 9.59 -45.58 -28.02
N PRO A 98 8.27 -45.65 -28.27
CA PRO A 98 7.69 -46.64 -29.16
C PRO A 98 7.19 -45.92 -30.41
N LEU A 99 7.76 -46.28 -31.56
CA LEU A 99 7.25 -45.89 -32.88
C LEU A 99 5.72 -46.10 -32.94
N LEU A 100 4.93 -45.02 -32.93
CA LEU A 100 3.47 -45.06 -33.10
C LEU A 100 2.99 -43.97 -34.08
N PRO A 101 1.86 -44.24 -34.76
CA PRO A 101 1.68 -43.98 -36.17
C PRO A 101 1.17 -42.57 -36.46
N ASN A 102 1.25 -42.19 -37.73
CA ASN A 102 0.84 -40.92 -38.32
C ASN A 102 -0.56 -40.44 -37.84
N ILE A 103 -0.59 -39.52 -36.87
CA ILE A 103 -1.81 -38.81 -36.43
C ILE A 103 -1.86 -37.47 -37.17
N SER A 104 -2.95 -37.22 -37.92
CA SER A 104 -3.20 -35.97 -38.63
C SER A 104 -3.31 -34.78 -37.67
N LEU A 105 -2.69 -33.67 -38.06
CA LEU A 105 -2.52 -32.44 -37.27
C LEU A 105 -3.85 -31.80 -36.81
N ASP A 106 -4.97 -32.15 -37.45
CA ASP A 106 -6.28 -31.56 -37.22
C ASP A 106 -7.04 -32.19 -36.02
N ASP A 107 -6.71 -33.41 -35.60
CA ASP A 107 -7.33 -34.08 -34.44
C ASP A 107 -6.66 -33.70 -33.10
N ILE A 108 -5.49 -33.06 -33.14
CA ILE A 108 -4.73 -32.61 -31.96
C ILE A 108 -5.17 -31.19 -31.52
N LEU A 109 -5.75 -30.41 -32.44
CA LEU A 109 -6.30 -29.08 -32.16
C LEU A 109 -7.70 -29.19 -31.53
N GLY A 110 -7.74 -29.58 -30.26
CA GLY A 110 -8.88 -29.26 -29.40
C GLY A 110 -9.19 -27.74 -29.48
N PRO A 111 -10.42 -27.31 -29.16
CA PRO A 111 -10.79 -25.90 -29.21
C PRO A 111 -9.74 -25.06 -28.47
N PRO A 112 -9.35 -23.90 -29.02
CA PRO A 112 -8.20 -23.14 -28.53
C PRO A 112 -8.29 -22.95 -27.02
N PRO A 113 -7.19 -23.18 -26.28
CA PRO A 113 -7.21 -23.09 -24.83
C PRO A 113 -7.74 -21.70 -24.43
N PRO A 114 -8.66 -21.63 -23.45
CA PRO A 114 -9.17 -20.35 -22.98
C PRO A 114 -7.97 -19.45 -22.63
N PRO A 115 -8.06 -18.14 -22.94
CA PRO A 115 -6.94 -17.23 -22.78
C PRO A 115 -6.32 -17.39 -21.39
N PRO A 116 -4.98 -17.47 -21.27
CA PRO A 116 -4.34 -17.69 -20.00
C PRO A 116 -4.80 -16.60 -19.04
N LEU A 117 -5.33 -17.03 -17.89
CA LEU A 117 -5.74 -16.14 -16.82
C LEU A 117 -4.64 -15.09 -16.61
N PRO A 118 -5.00 -13.81 -16.44
CA PRO A 118 -4.01 -12.76 -16.21
C PRO A 118 -3.07 -13.22 -15.10
N PRO A 119 -1.75 -13.03 -15.27
CA PRO A 119 -0.78 -13.47 -14.27
C PRO A 119 -1.23 -12.92 -12.91
N PRO A 120 -1.25 -13.75 -11.86
CA PRO A 120 -1.62 -13.28 -10.53
C PRO A 120 -0.74 -12.07 -10.20
N PRO A 121 -1.32 -11.00 -9.61
CA PRO A 121 -0.60 -9.77 -9.33
C PRO A 121 0.71 -10.11 -8.62
N GLU A 122 1.80 -9.51 -9.10
CA GLU A 122 3.14 -9.75 -8.58
C GLU A 122 3.13 -9.44 -7.08
N LYS A 123 3.13 -10.48 -6.23
CA LYS A 123 3.09 -10.34 -4.76
C LYS A 123 4.17 -9.37 -4.34
N PHE A 124 3.72 -8.27 -3.74
CA PHE A 124 4.58 -7.14 -3.41
C PHE A 124 5.69 -7.63 -2.49
N ALA A 125 6.93 -7.58 -2.98
CA ALA A 125 8.07 -7.77 -2.11
C ALA A 125 8.05 -6.63 -1.08
N ARG A 126 8.00 -6.97 0.21
CA ARG A 126 8.03 -6.00 1.31
C ARG A 126 9.13 -4.96 1.04
N PRO A 127 8.86 -3.65 1.19
CA PRO A 127 9.90 -2.63 1.00
C PRO A 127 11.08 -2.89 1.95
N ASP A 128 12.32 -2.85 1.46
CA ASP A 128 13.53 -3.21 2.23
C ASP A 128 13.78 -2.30 3.46
N TRP A 129 13.15 -1.11 3.51
CA TRP A 129 13.18 -0.20 4.66
C TRP A 129 12.11 -0.48 5.72
N LEU A 130 11.18 -1.40 5.42
CA LEU A 130 10.13 -1.88 6.31
C LEU A 130 10.53 -3.24 6.92
N SER A 131 11.74 -3.32 7.45
CA SER A 131 12.23 -4.51 8.13
C SER A 131 11.44 -4.75 9.41
N THR A 132 11.27 -6.02 9.80
CA THR A 132 10.62 -6.42 11.07
C THR A 132 11.03 -5.59 12.29
N PRO A 133 12.30 -5.18 12.49
CA PRO A 133 12.65 -4.29 13.61
C PRO A 133 12.04 -2.89 13.50
N VAL A 134 11.89 -2.32 12.31
CA VAL A 134 11.27 -0.99 12.12
C VAL A 134 9.78 -1.03 12.46
N ILE A 135 9.10 -2.12 12.13
CA ILE A 135 7.69 -2.34 12.48
C ILE A 135 7.52 -2.47 13.99
N ILE A 136 8.42 -3.20 14.65
CA ILE A 136 8.42 -3.36 16.12
C ILE A 136 8.71 -2.02 16.79
N VAL A 137 9.68 -1.25 16.29
CA VAL A 137 9.99 0.08 16.86
C VAL A 137 8.80 1.02 16.70
N LEU A 138 8.14 1.05 15.54
CA LEU A 138 6.96 1.89 15.33
C LEU A 138 5.74 1.45 16.15
N SER A 139 5.53 0.14 16.31
CA SER A 139 4.44 -0.36 17.17
C SER A 139 4.70 -0.10 18.65
N VAL A 140 5.96 -0.19 19.10
CA VAL A 140 6.38 0.18 20.46
C VAL A 140 6.24 1.67 20.69
N VAL A 141 6.61 2.51 19.73
CA VAL A 141 6.41 3.98 19.81
C VAL A 141 4.92 4.31 19.86
N ALA A 142 4.09 3.70 19.01
CA ALA A 142 2.64 3.89 19.04
C ALA A 142 2.00 3.40 20.35
N ALA A 143 2.46 2.27 20.89
CA ALA A 143 2.01 1.76 22.19
C ALA A 143 2.47 2.65 23.35
N LEU A 144 3.70 3.16 23.33
CA LEU A 144 4.20 4.11 24.33
C LEU A 144 3.40 5.41 24.30
N VAL A 145 3.11 5.94 23.11
CA VAL A 145 2.26 7.12 22.93
C VAL A 145 0.87 6.83 23.49
N LEU A 146 0.26 5.68 23.16
CA LEU A 146 -1.04 5.26 23.67
C LEU A 146 -1.05 5.11 25.20
N ILE A 147 -0.02 4.53 25.79
CA ILE A 147 0.15 4.37 27.25
C ILE A 147 0.31 5.73 27.93
N THR A 148 1.13 6.64 27.38
CA THR A 148 1.26 8.00 27.91
C THR A 148 -0.05 8.78 27.82
N VAL A 149 -0.84 8.57 26.76
CA VAL A 149 -2.17 9.17 26.59
C VAL A 149 -3.16 8.59 27.60
N LEU A 150 -3.18 7.27 27.81
CA LEU A 150 -4.00 6.63 28.84
C LEU A 150 -3.60 7.08 30.25
N ALA A 151 -2.32 7.28 30.52
CA ALA A 151 -1.83 7.79 31.79
C ALA A 151 -2.22 9.25 32.03
N MET A 152 -2.27 10.10 30.99
CA MET A 152 -2.75 11.48 31.11
C MET A 152 -4.27 11.58 31.24
N VAL A 153 -5.02 10.68 30.60
CA VAL A 153 -6.49 10.60 30.73
C VAL A 153 -6.91 10.08 32.10
N THR A 154 -6.12 9.19 32.72
CA THR A 154 -6.42 8.63 34.05
C THR A 154 -5.75 9.39 35.20
N GLY A 155 -4.69 10.16 34.92
CA GLY A 155 -3.90 10.90 35.90
C GLY A 155 -4.44 12.27 36.32
N GLY A 156 -5.61 12.69 35.82
CA GLY A 156 -6.26 13.96 36.19
C GLY A 156 -6.94 13.98 37.56
N GLY A 157 -6.66 13.01 38.44
CA GLY A 157 -7.24 12.89 39.76
C GLY A 157 -6.22 13.14 40.87
N GLY A 158 -6.14 14.39 41.34
CA GLY A 158 -5.59 14.70 42.67
C GLY A 158 -4.37 15.61 42.68
N ASN A 159 -4.59 16.91 42.92
CA ASN A 159 -3.96 17.62 44.05
C ASN A 159 -4.50 19.06 44.14
N SER A 160 -5.46 19.27 45.03
CA SER A 160 -5.71 20.58 45.64
C SER A 160 -5.52 20.44 47.16
N THR A 161 -4.30 20.72 47.61
CA THR A 161 -3.98 21.01 49.01
C THR A 161 -3.48 22.45 49.10
N GLY A 162 -4.00 23.21 50.08
CA GLY A 162 -3.62 24.59 50.42
C GLY A 162 -4.72 25.59 50.04
N ALA A 163 -5.75 25.82 50.86
CA ALA A 163 -5.74 26.69 52.05
C ALA A 163 -5.33 28.15 51.75
N THR A 164 -6.30 29.06 51.71
CA THR A 164 -6.26 30.35 52.46
C THR A 164 -7.63 31.02 52.44
N GLU A 165 -8.27 30.98 53.61
CA GLU A 165 -8.92 32.07 54.34
C GLU A 165 -9.95 33.01 53.67
N ALA A 166 -11.07 33.08 54.38
CA ALA A 166 -12.17 34.00 54.21
C ALA A 166 -11.76 35.48 54.28
N THR A 167 -12.41 36.30 53.48
CA THR A 167 -12.92 37.62 53.93
C THR A 167 -14.16 37.97 53.11
N GLN A 168 -15.31 37.90 53.75
CA GLN A 168 -16.54 38.57 53.33
C GLN A 168 -16.40 40.07 53.63
N THR A 169 -16.68 40.95 52.68
CA THR A 169 -17.23 42.30 52.96
C THR A 169 -18.12 42.72 51.79
N ALA A 170 -19.24 43.32 52.15
CA ALA A 170 -20.45 43.56 51.37
C ALA A 170 -20.36 44.65 50.29
N ALA A 171 -21.22 44.54 49.26
CA ALA A 171 -22.31 45.48 48.94
C ALA A 171 -22.54 45.73 47.42
N SER A 172 -23.83 45.74 47.04
CA SER A 172 -24.49 46.33 45.86
C SER A 172 -24.44 45.64 44.47
N GLN A 173 -25.63 45.28 43.98
CA GLN A 173 -25.97 44.82 42.61
C GLN A 173 -26.26 46.02 41.66
N PRO A 174 -26.66 45.81 40.37
CA PRO A 174 -26.07 45.02 39.28
C PRO A 174 -25.89 45.84 37.97
N GLU A 175 -24.98 45.45 37.08
CA GLU A 175 -24.96 45.88 35.67
C GLU A 175 -24.83 44.61 34.78
N PRO A 176 -25.67 44.40 33.75
CA PRO A 176 -25.54 43.26 32.86
C PRO A 176 -24.45 43.56 31.82
N VAL A 177 -23.19 43.47 32.23
CA VAL A 177 -22.11 43.29 31.25
C VAL A 177 -22.24 41.86 30.74
N PHE A 178 -22.78 41.72 29.53
CA PHE A 178 -22.75 40.49 28.75
C PHE A 178 -21.28 40.10 28.51
N ARG A 179 -20.67 39.47 29.51
CA ARG A 179 -19.46 38.69 29.33
C ARG A 179 -19.89 37.46 28.56
N ILE A 180 -19.48 37.40 27.30
CA ILE A 180 -19.36 36.15 26.57
C ILE A 180 -18.27 35.37 27.31
N THR A 181 -18.63 34.68 28.40
CA THR A 181 -17.74 33.71 29.02
C THR A 181 -17.69 32.50 28.10
N GLU A 182 -16.47 32.03 27.94
CA GLU A 182 -15.95 30.98 27.07
C GLU A 182 -16.49 29.58 27.40
N ASP A 183 -17.71 29.48 27.94
CA ASP A 183 -18.30 28.26 28.47
C ASP A 183 -19.27 27.59 27.49
N LEU A 184 -19.08 27.79 26.17
CA LEU A 184 -19.67 26.90 25.18
C LEU A 184 -18.84 25.62 25.05
N ASN A 185 -18.54 25.01 26.19
CA ASN A 185 -18.04 23.64 26.27
C ASN A 185 -19.21 22.72 25.95
N ILE A 186 -19.26 22.25 24.69
CA ILE A 186 -20.18 21.20 24.29
C ILE A 186 -19.78 19.93 25.05
N VAL A 187 -20.43 19.68 26.18
CA VAL A 187 -20.26 18.47 26.99
C VAL A 187 -20.91 17.31 26.23
N LEU A 188 -20.16 16.67 25.33
CA LEU A 188 -20.47 15.32 24.89
C LEU A 188 -19.86 14.33 25.90
N PHE A 189 -20.68 13.44 26.46
CA PHE A 189 -20.28 12.29 27.27
C PHE A 189 -19.77 12.52 28.71
N GLY A 190 -19.77 13.74 29.26
CA GLY A 190 -19.33 13.97 30.65
C GLY A 190 -17.83 13.74 30.88
N TRP A 191 -17.06 13.61 29.80
CA TRP A 191 -15.60 13.56 29.81
C TRP A 191 -15.08 14.93 29.43
N GLN A 192 -14.33 15.59 30.32
CA GLN A 192 -13.58 16.81 29.98
C GLN A 192 -12.37 16.43 29.13
N LEU A 193 -12.59 16.17 27.83
CA LEU A 193 -11.49 15.98 26.90
C LEU A 193 -10.80 17.32 26.67
N SER A 194 -9.52 17.38 27.00
CA SER A 194 -8.66 18.50 26.61
C SER A 194 -8.67 18.65 25.08
N TRP A 195 -8.31 19.83 24.58
CA TRP A 195 -8.15 20.08 23.14
C TRP A 195 -7.21 19.05 22.48
N VAL A 196 -6.23 18.53 23.23
CA VAL A 196 -5.34 17.45 22.82
C VAL A 196 -6.11 16.13 22.62
N GLY A 197 -7.04 15.80 23.51
CA GLY A 197 -7.89 14.62 23.37
C GLY A 197 -8.73 14.65 22.09
N TRP A 198 -9.31 15.81 21.77
CA TRP A 198 -10.05 16.00 20.53
C TRP A 198 -9.16 15.88 19.29
N LEU A 199 -7.95 16.42 19.35
CA LEU A 199 -6.96 16.30 18.27
C LEU A 199 -6.58 14.84 18.02
N VAL A 200 -6.32 14.07 19.09
CA VAL A 200 -6.00 12.64 18.99
C VAL A 200 -7.16 11.84 18.42
N ILE A 201 -8.40 12.07 18.89
CA ILE A 201 -9.59 11.42 18.35
C ILE A 201 -9.73 11.74 16.86
N SER A 202 -9.56 13.01 16.47
CA SER A 202 -9.61 13.42 15.06
C SER A 202 -8.57 12.69 14.22
N ILE A 203 -7.31 12.59 14.68
CA ILE A 203 -6.26 11.89 13.93
C ILE A 203 -6.60 10.41 13.76
N VAL A 204 -7.06 9.75 14.84
CA VAL A 204 -7.44 8.33 14.78
C VAL A 204 -8.60 8.14 13.81
N LEU A 205 -9.65 8.96 13.92
CA LEU A 205 -10.83 8.89 13.05
C LEU A 205 -10.46 9.09 11.58
N THR A 206 -9.67 10.13 11.28
CA THR A 206 -9.20 10.42 9.92
C THR A 206 -8.31 9.31 9.37
N THR A 207 -7.42 8.74 10.20
CA THR A 207 -6.54 7.63 9.77
C THR A 207 -7.36 6.38 9.45
N THR A 208 -8.31 6.02 10.30
CA THR A 208 -9.20 4.87 10.08
C THR A 208 -10.03 5.07 8.81
N GLN A 209 -10.57 6.27 8.63
CA GLN A 209 -11.36 6.61 7.44
C GLN A 209 -10.53 6.51 6.15
N TYR A 210 -9.32 7.07 6.17
CA TYR A 210 -8.40 6.98 5.04
C TYR A 210 -8.01 5.54 4.72
N THR A 211 -7.78 4.71 5.74
CA THR A 211 -7.47 3.28 5.60
C THR A 211 -8.61 2.53 4.89
N ILE A 212 -9.86 2.80 5.28
CA ILE A 212 -11.04 2.18 4.68
C ILE A 212 -11.20 2.64 3.23
N SER A 213 -11.05 3.94 2.94
CA SER A 213 -11.15 4.46 1.57
C SER A 213 -10.06 3.92 0.65
N LEU A 214 -8.83 3.83 1.14
CA LEU A 214 -7.71 3.26 0.40
C LEU A 214 -7.92 1.77 0.14
N TYR A 215 -8.36 1.00 1.15
CA TYR A 215 -8.68 -0.42 0.99
C TYR A 215 -9.79 -0.65 -0.04
N LEU A 216 -10.87 0.11 0.01
CA LEU A 216 -11.96 0.03 -0.98
C LEU A 216 -11.47 0.35 -2.39
N THR A 217 -10.64 1.38 -2.55
CA THR A 217 -10.08 1.76 -3.85
C THR A 217 -9.19 0.66 -4.41
N LEU A 218 -8.27 0.12 -3.61
CA LEU A 218 -7.39 -0.97 -4.03
C LEU A 218 -8.19 -2.24 -4.37
N ARG A 219 -9.28 -2.51 -3.63
CA ARG A 219 -10.20 -3.62 -3.91
C ARG A 219 -10.92 -3.44 -5.24
N THR A 220 -11.39 -2.23 -5.55
CA THR A 220 -12.01 -1.95 -6.86
C THR A 220 -11.03 -2.01 -8.02
N GLY A 221 -9.75 -1.67 -7.78
CA GLY A 221 -8.68 -1.79 -8.77
C GLY A 221 -8.10 -3.19 -8.91
N ASN A 222 -8.49 -4.14 -8.06
CA ASN A 222 -7.85 -5.46 -7.92
C ASN A 222 -6.31 -5.36 -7.72
N LYS A 223 -5.86 -4.33 -7.00
CA LYS A 223 -4.45 -4.01 -6.74
C LYS A 223 -4.04 -4.31 -5.29
N LEU A 224 -4.70 -5.29 -4.65
CA LEU A 224 -4.34 -5.66 -3.29
C LEU A 224 -2.95 -6.30 -3.25
N PRO A 225 -2.10 -5.91 -2.29
CA PRO A 225 -0.72 -6.33 -2.32
C PRO A 225 -0.44 -7.77 -1.90
N ASN A 226 -1.35 -8.41 -1.15
CA ASN A 226 -1.24 -9.79 -0.70
C ASN A 226 -2.56 -10.55 -0.96
N ASP A 227 -2.50 -11.89 -0.89
CA ASP A 227 -3.71 -12.73 -0.93
C ASP A 227 -4.36 -12.86 0.46
N ASP A 228 -3.75 -12.27 1.48
CA ASP A 228 -4.13 -12.37 2.89
C ASP A 228 -4.61 -11.01 3.40
N LEU A 229 -5.87 -10.98 3.84
CA LEU A 229 -6.57 -9.78 4.31
C LEU A 229 -5.83 -9.11 5.46
N GLN A 230 -5.22 -9.90 6.36
CA GLN A 230 -4.52 -9.38 7.52
C GLN A 230 -3.25 -8.63 7.12
N SER A 231 -2.47 -9.20 6.21
CA SER A 231 -1.25 -8.60 5.68
C SER A 231 -1.54 -7.30 4.89
N ASP A 232 -2.65 -7.25 4.18
CA ASP A 232 -3.08 -6.06 3.46
C ASP A 232 -3.56 -4.95 4.38
N LEU A 233 -4.36 -5.29 5.38
CA LEU A 233 -4.87 -4.31 6.33
C LEU A 233 -3.74 -3.63 7.11
N ILE A 234 -2.70 -4.39 7.48
CA ILE A 234 -1.51 -3.85 8.16
C ILE A 234 -0.74 -2.89 7.25
N ASN A 235 -0.44 -3.29 6.01
CA ASN A 235 0.31 -2.44 5.08
C ASN A 235 -0.46 -1.16 4.74
N ILE A 236 -1.75 -1.28 4.45
CA ILE A 236 -2.63 -0.16 4.14
C ILE A 236 -2.77 0.76 5.36
N GLY A 237 -2.88 0.19 6.57
CA GLY A 237 -2.95 0.95 7.81
C GLY A 237 -1.68 1.77 8.06
N ILE A 238 -0.50 1.19 7.85
CA ILE A 238 0.78 1.90 7.98
C ILE A 238 0.87 3.04 6.97
N MET A 239 0.54 2.79 5.70
CA MET A 239 0.58 3.83 4.66
C MET A 239 -0.43 4.96 4.96
N SER A 240 -1.59 4.62 5.50
CA SER A 240 -2.62 5.58 5.89
C SER A 240 -2.20 6.44 7.07
N PHE A 241 -1.49 5.85 8.05
CA PHE A 241 -0.95 6.57 9.18
C PHE A 241 0.15 7.57 8.76
N ILE A 242 1.08 7.13 7.90
CA ILE A 242 2.15 7.99 7.35
C ILE A 242 1.53 9.14 6.53
N GLY A 243 0.58 8.83 5.66
CA GLY A 243 -0.12 9.85 4.87
C GLY A 243 -0.87 10.87 5.73
N THR A 244 -1.53 10.40 6.79
CA THR A 244 -2.24 11.27 7.73
C THR A 244 -1.27 12.18 8.48
N LEU A 245 -0.15 11.64 9.00
CA LEU A 245 0.89 12.44 9.64
C LEU A 245 1.45 13.51 8.70
N MET A 246 1.84 13.14 7.48
CA MET A 246 2.37 14.11 6.52
C MET A 246 1.38 15.24 6.23
N ASN A 247 0.09 14.92 6.13
CA ASN A 247 -0.97 15.90 5.89
C ASN A 247 -1.25 16.79 7.11
N THR A 248 -1.18 16.25 8.34
CA THR A 248 -1.39 17.02 9.58
C THR A 248 -0.29 18.04 9.82
N PHE A 249 0.97 17.71 9.50
CA PHE A 249 2.09 18.64 9.73
C PHE A 249 2.24 19.68 8.60
N VAL A 250 1.97 19.30 7.34
CA VAL A 250 2.09 20.21 6.20
C VAL A 250 0.96 19.96 5.19
N PRO A 251 -0.19 20.64 5.28
CA PRO A 251 -1.39 20.26 4.51
C PRO A 251 -1.20 20.30 2.99
N CYS A 252 -0.46 21.29 2.46
CA CYS A 252 -0.26 21.39 1.00
C CYS A 252 0.82 20.42 0.47
N LEU A 253 1.99 20.34 1.12
CA LEU A 253 3.06 19.42 0.70
C LEU A 253 2.75 17.96 1.08
N GLY A 254 2.06 17.74 2.18
CA GLY A 254 1.67 16.43 2.68
C GLY A 254 0.71 15.73 1.74
N TYR A 255 -0.25 16.47 1.17
CA TYR A 255 -1.16 15.93 0.16
C TYR A 255 -0.41 15.50 -1.12
N ILE A 256 0.50 16.35 -1.61
CA ILE A 256 1.33 16.04 -2.79
C ILE A 256 2.26 14.86 -2.51
N GLY A 257 2.89 14.83 -1.34
CA GLY A 257 3.77 13.75 -0.89
C GLY A 257 3.04 12.43 -0.74
N SER A 258 1.84 12.44 -0.15
CA SER A 258 0.96 11.27 -0.04
C SER A 258 0.57 10.74 -1.43
N ILE A 259 0.21 11.62 -2.37
CA ILE A 259 -0.08 11.22 -3.76
C ILE A 259 1.13 10.58 -4.44
N ILE A 260 2.31 11.18 -4.31
CA ILE A 260 3.56 10.64 -4.89
C ILE A 260 3.89 9.27 -4.27
N MET A 261 3.74 9.14 -2.96
CA MET A 261 3.95 7.91 -2.21
C MET A 261 2.98 6.81 -2.66
N LEU A 262 1.68 7.11 -2.75
CA LEU A 262 0.63 6.20 -3.19
C LEU A 262 0.82 5.76 -4.64
N ARG A 263 1.16 6.69 -5.53
CA ARG A 263 1.49 6.37 -6.93
C ARG A 263 2.70 5.44 -7.02
N ARG A 264 3.73 5.68 -6.21
CA ARG A 264 4.94 4.85 -6.21
C ARG A 264 4.73 3.48 -5.57
N THR A 265 3.82 3.39 -4.61
CA THR A 265 3.59 2.16 -3.82
C THR A 265 2.55 1.26 -4.47
N TYR A 266 1.47 1.82 -5.02
CA TYR A 266 0.31 1.06 -5.52
C TYR A 266 0.06 1.23 -7.02
N GLU A 267 0.97 1.90 -7.74
CA GLU A 267 0.82 2.22 -9.17
C GLU A 267 -0.56 2.81 -9.50
N LEU A 268 -1.04 3.69 -8.62
CA LEU A 268 -2.35 4.30 -8.76
C LEU A 268 -2.38 5.19 -10.02
N VAL A 269 -3.37 4.92 -10.88
CA VAL A 269 -3.64 5.71 -12.09
C VAL A 269 -4.52 6.90 -11.70
N PHE A 270 -4.49 7.98 -12.48
CA PHE A 270 -5.26 9.21 -12.21
C PHE A 270 -6.74 8.97 -11.92
N LEU A 271 -7.37 7.99 -12.57
CA LEU A 271 -8.78 7.64 -12.36
C LEU A 271 -9.03 7.02 -10.97
N GLU A 272 -8.10 6.23 -10.45
CA GLU A 272 -8.20 5.60 -9.13
C GLU A 272 -8.05 6.63 -8.01
N PHE A 273 -7.38 7.75 -8.26
CA PHE A 273 -7.37 8.89 -7.32
C PHE A 273 -8.74 9.55 -7.18
N PHE A 274 -9.50 9.69 -8.28
CA PHE A 274 -10.88 10.18 -8.18
C PHE A 274 -11.78 9.22 -7.43
N ILE A 275 -11.58 7.92 -7.61
CA ILE A 275 -12.30 6.88 -6.87
C ILE A 275 -11.98 6.97 -5.37
N LEU A 276 -10.70 7.09 -5.02
CA LEU A 276 -10.27 7.28 -3.63
C LEU A 276 -10.87 8.55 -3.01
N PHE A 277 -10.82 9.66 -3.73
CA PHE A 277 -11.38 10.93 -3.27
C PHE A 277 -12.90 10.85 -3.10
N SER A 278 -13.60 10.17 -4.02
CA SER A 278 -15.04 9.92 -3.94
C SER A 278 -15.40 9.08 -2.71
N PHE A 279 -14.71 7.97 -2.47
CA PHE A 279 -14.90 7.15 -1.26
C PHE A 279 -14.57 7.91 0.03
N TYR A 280 -13.53 8.75 0.00
CA TYR A 280 -13.17 9.59 1.13
C TYR A 280 -14.27 10.61 1.46
N ILE A 281 -14.82 11.30 0.46
CA ILE A 281 -15.96 12.22 0.65
C ILE A 281 -17.20 11.46 1.14
N ALA A 282 -17.50 10.31 0.53
CA ALA A 282 -18.66 9.51 0.93
C ALA A 282 -18.57 9.07 2.40
N THR A 283 -17.41 8.61 2.84
CA THR A 283 -17.18 8.23 4.24
C THR A 283 -17.24 9.44 5.18
N CYS A 284 -16.78 10.62 4.75
CA CYS A 284 -16.95 11.87 5.52
C CYS A 284 -18.44 12.17 5.73
N ILE A 285 -19.23 12.14 4.65
CA ILE A 285 -20.67 12.43 4.70
C ILE A 285 -21.39 11.47 5.65
N VAL A 286 -21.05 10.17 5.60
CA VAL A 286 -21.62 9.18 6.52
C VAL A 286 -21.21 9.46 7.96
N ALA A 287 -19.93 9.77 8.22
CA ALA A 287 -19.46 10.09 9.56
C ALA A 287 -20.15 11.33 10.14
N PHE A 288 -20.26 12.41 9.36
CA PHE A 288 -20.99 13.62 9.75
C PHE A 288 -22.49 13.35 9.96
N GLY A 289 -23.11 12.54 9.08
CA GLY A 289 -24.51 12.14 9.22
C GLY A 289 -24.76 11.35 10.51
N LEU A 290 -23.87 10.42 10.86
CA LEU A 290 -23.96 9.66 12.10
C LEU A 290 -23.76 10.56 13.34
N LEU A 291 -22.78 11.45 13.32
CA LEU A 291 -22.58 12.43 14.39
C LEU A 291 -23.81 13.33 14.57
N PHE A 292 -24.41 13.77 13.46
CA PHE A 292 -25.64 14.57 13.49
C PHE A 292 -26.82 13.80 14.10
N LEU A 293 -27.02 12.54 13.71
CA LEU A 293 -28.08 11.70 14.27
C LEU A 293 -27.88 11.41 15.76
N VAL A 294 -26.64 11.15 16.19
CA VAL A 294 -26.31 10.97 17.61
C VAL A 294 -26.59 12.26 18.39
N GLY A 295 -26.21 13.42 17.84
CA GLY A 295 -26.51 14.72 18.43
C GLY A 295 -28.02 14.96 18.57
N LEU A 296 -28.81 14.62 17.54
CA LEU A 296 -30.26 14.78 17.53
C LEU A 296 -30.95 13.82 18.52
N GLY A 297 -30.47 12.57 18.61
CA GLY A 297 -30.95 11.59 19.60
C GLY A 297 -30.68 12.04 21.04
N LEU A 298 -29.50 12.59 21.31
CA LEU A 298 -29.17 13.17 22.62
C LEU A 298 -30.01 14.42 22.94
N ALA A 299 -30.25 15.29 21.96
CA ALA A 299 -31.12 16.45 22.14
C ALA A 299 -32.57 16.05 22.46
N MET A 300 -33.10 15.01 21.81
CA MET A 300 -34.42 14.48 22.12
C MET A 300 -34.47 13.80 23.50
N ALA A 301 -33.40 13.09 23.90
CA ALA A 301 -33.32 12.49 25.23
C ALA A 301 -33.21 13.52 26.36
N ALA A 302 -32.48 14.62 26.13
CA ALA A 302 -32.35 15.72 27.08
C ALA A 302 -33.61 16.59 27.17
N GLY A 303 -34.41 16.69 26.10
CA GLY A 303 -35.70 17.38 26.11
C GLY A 303 -36.87 16.55 26.66
N ALA A 304 -36.65 15.25 26.91
CA ALA A 304 -37.64 14.34 27.50
C ALA A 304 -37.43 14.08 29.00
N ALA A 305 -36.37 14.66 29.59
CA ALA A 305 -36.06 14.65 31.03
C ALA A 305 -36.45 16.00 31.66
#